data_AF-A0AAW1TX54-F1
#
_entry.id   AF-A0AAW1TX54-F1
#
_cell.length_a   1.000
_cell.length_b   1.000
_cell.length_c   1.000
_cell.angle_alpha   90.00
_cell.angle_beta   90.00
_cell.angle_gamma   90.00
#
_symmetry.space_group_name_H-M   'P 1'
#
loop_
_entity.id
_entity.type
_entity.pdbx_description
1 polymer ?
#
loop_
_entity_poly.entity_id
_entity_poly.type
_entity_poly.pdbx_seq_one_letter_code
_entity_poly.pdbx_strand_id
1 'polypeptide(L)'
;MFSIIDIVGVAFLVGIVSTFFLTFQRKSLAIIIKTLPRDLKLIWMFLRLNYNFIYHLQINSTLAKLFRITAKTYPNKIAFHFEDEDWSFERVDILSSKVGQYFKNLGYKRGDSIAILMDSRPEFVCVVLGLAKIGVTAALINVNVVSKDALAHAIRSGNSNSLLYGSRFREVVENLQSVMPELKMFQFNDQPAEILPEASDICSKLEEITDYSLDVDIDAGNTSEIIFFIYTSGTTGLPKASIIRNTRYILGFLTFKLGNFWKDCEKFQCTVSQYIGEMARYVLAAHRKSKEKPTYTLPKMFGNGMKPETWKKFIKTFKVGQIFELYGSTEGNFGLFNLDNTVGSIGYIPLLFDMFAPVLLVKCHPSGEPIKNNQGFCQPCAYNEPGLLLCQVSKIFLLTKFDGYTDKKASEKKLMEGVLRKGDQYFNSGDVMMRDENGYFYFLDRTGDTFRHCR
;
A
#
# COMPACT_ATOMS: atom_id res chain seq x y z
N MET A 1 -46.42 -11.73 19.73
CA MET A 1 -47.31 -10.75 19.07
C MET A 1 -46.40 -9.59 18.68
N PHE A 2 -46.08 -9.43 17.39
CA PHE A 2 -45.17 -8.36 16.94
C PHE A 2 -45.78 -7.00 17.26
N SER A 3 -44.96 -6.05 17.73
CA SER A 3 -45.46 -4.70 18.03
C SER A 3 -45.87 -4.01 16.72
N ILE A 4 -46.82 -3.07 16.80
CA ILE A 4 -47.23 -2.26 15.64
C ILE A 4 -46.02 -1.54 15.00
N ILE A 5 -45.00 -1.22 15.81
CA ILE A 5 -43.75 -0.60 15.36
C ILE A 5 -42.91 -1.57 14.53
N ASP A 6 -42.85 -2.86 14.88
CA ASP A 6 -42.13 -3.88 14.10
C ASP A 6 -42.80 -4.13 12.74
N ILE A 7 -44.14 -4.13 12.71
CA ILE A 7 -44.92 -4.33 11.48
C ILE A 7 -44.77 -3.11 10.56
N VAL A 8 -44.79 -1.89 11.10
CA VAL A 8 -44.55 -0.66 10.33
C VAL A 8 -43.10 -0.58 9.84
N GLY A 9 -42.13 -0.99 10.65
CA GLY A 9 -40.71 -1.06 10.26
C GLY A 9 -40.46 -2.07 9.13
N VAL A 10 -41.06 -3.26 9.21
CA VAL A 10 -40.97 -4.28 8.15
C VAL A 10 -41.71 -3.84 6.90
N ALA A 11 -42.91 -3.24 7.02
CA ALA A 11 -43.66 -2.72 5.87
C ALA A 11 -42.94 -1.55 5.18
N PHE A 12 -42.25 -0.71 5.94
CA PHE A 12 -41.41 0.37 5.41
C PHE A 12 -40.16 -0.16 4.71
N LEU A 13 -39.50 -1.18 5.29
CA LEU A 13 -38.35 -1.85 4.67
C LEU A 13 -38.76 -2.58 3.38
N VAL A 14 -39.87 -3.31 3.42
CA VAL A 14 -40.47 -3.97 2.24
C VAL A 14 -40.89 -2.92 1.22
N GLY A 15 -41.44 -1.77 1.64
CA GLY A 15 -41.80 -0.64 0.79
C GLY A 15 -40.59 0.00 0.10
N ILE A 16 -39.48 0.20 0.80
CA ILE A 16 -38.22 0.67 0.22
C ILE A 16 -37.66 -0.37 -0.75
N VAL A 17 -37.62 -1.64 -0.35
CA VAL A 17 -37.13 -2.74 -1.19
C VAL A 17 -37.99 -2.89 -2.43
N SER A 18 -39.32 -2.85 -2.31
CA SER A 18 -40.23 -2.96 -3.45
C SER A 18 -40.20 -1.71 -4.34
N THR A 19 -40.07 -0.50 -3.79
CA THR A 19 -39.88 0.72 -4.60
C THR A 19 -38.52 0.73 -5.29
N PHE A 20 -37.47 0.19 -4.64
CA PHE A 20 -36.16 -0.05 -5.22
C PHE A 20 -36.24 -1.06 -6.38
N PHE A 21 -37.00 -2.16 -6.22
CA PHE A 21 -37.24 -3.13 -7.30
C PHE A 21 -38.16 -2.62 -8.41
N LEU A 22 -39.11 -1.72 -8.12
CA LEU A 22 -40.05 -1.15 -9.09
C LEU A 22 -39.42 -0.01 -9.92
N THR A 23 -38.40 0.67 -9.39
CA THR A 23 -37.59 1.66 -10.11
C THR A 23 -36.39 1.06 -10.83
N PHE A 24 -35.97 -0.16 -10.44
CA PHE A 24 -34.91 -0.92 -11.13
C PHE A 24 -35.42 -1.52 -12.44
N GLN A 25 -34.84 -1.11 -13.56
CA GLN A 25 -35.13 -1.70 -14.87
C GLN A 25 -34.81 -3.21 -14.85
N ARG A 26 -35.62 -4.04 -15.52
CA ARG A 26 -35.42 -5.52 -15.61
C ARG A 26 -33.99 -5.94 -15.96
N LYS A 27 -33.29 -5.13 -16.77
CA LYS A 27 -31.88 -5.34 -17.12
C LYS A 27 -30.96 -5.30 -15.89
N SER A 28 -31.19 -4.37 -14.98
CA SER A 28 -30.39 -4.19 -13.76
C SER A 28 -30.59 -5.34 -12.76
N LEU A 29 -31.78 -5.95 -12.72
CA LEU A 29 -32.05 -7.15 -11.91
C LEU A 29 -31.27 -8.38 -12.43
N ALA A 30 -31.25 -8.58 -13.74
CA ALA A 30 -30.50 -9.67 -14.36
C ALA A 30 -28.98 -9.53 -14.08
N ILE A 31 -28.47 -8.30 -14.12
CA ILE A 31 -27.06 -8.02 -13.79
C ILE A 31 -26.79 -8.31 -12.31
N ILE A 32 -27.64 -7.85 -11.38
CA ILE A 32 -27.46 -8.14 -9.95
C ILE A 32 -27.42 -9.65 -9.70
N ILE A 33 -28.35 -10.42 -10.27
CA ILE A 33 -28.37 -11.89 -10.10
C ILE A 33 -27.07 -12.50 -10.64
N LYS A 34 -26.60 -12.03 -11.81
CA LYS A 34 -25.36 -12.49 -12.43
C LYS A 34 -24.13 -12.16 -11.58
N THR A 35 -24.08 -11.00 -10.92
CA THR A 35 -22.91 -10.54 -10.16
C THR A 35 -22.96 -10.92 -8.67
N LEU A 36 -24.11 -11.35 -8.16
CA LEU A 36 -24.32 -11.63 -6.74
C LEU A 36 -23.24 -12.54 -6.11
N PRO A 37 -22.77 -13.64 -6.74
CA PRO A 37 -21.77 -14.51 -6.10
C PRO A 37 -20.45 -13.81 -5.80
N ARG A 38 -19.92 -13.01 -6.74
CA ARG A 38 -18.68 -12.23 -6.54
C ARG A 38 -18.92 -11.04 -5.60
N ASP A 39 -20.11 -10.47 -5.61
CA ASP A 39 -20.45 -9.32 -4.77
C ASP A 39 -20.56 -9.77 -3.31
N LEU A 40 -21.15 -10.94 -3.03
CA LEU A 40 -21.16 -11.56 -1.69
C LEU A 40 -19.75 -11.86 -1.18
N LYS A 41 -18.84 -12.33 -2.04
CA LYS A 41 -17.43 -12.55 -1.68
C LYS A 41 -16.73 -11.25 -1.28
N LEU A 42 -16.99 -10.17 -2.02
CA LEU A 42 -16.46 -8.84 -1.71
C LEU A 42 -17.02 -8.31 -0.39
N ILE A 43 -18.34 -8.41 -0.17
CA ILE A 43 -18.99 -8.02 1.10
C ILE A 43 -18.39 -8.80 2.27
N TRP A 44 -18.28 -10.12 2.15
CA TRP A 44 -17.70 -10.95 3.21
C TRP A 44 -16.24 -10.58 3.50
N MET A 45 -15.45 -10.32 2.45
CA MET A 45 -14.08 -9.81 2.62
C MET A 45 -14.09 -8.48 3.37
N PHE A 46 -14.94 -7.52 2.99
CA PHE A 46 -15.06 -6.24 3.69
C PHE A 46 -15.49 -6.40 5.15
N LEU A 47 -16.50 -7.23 5.44
CA LEU A 47 -16.95 -7.49 6.81
C LEU A 47 -15.82 -8.09 7.66
N ARG A 48 -15.08 -9.07 7.11
CA ARG A 48 -13.94 -9.68 7.78
C ARG A 48 -12.81 -8.68 8.01
N LEU A 49 -12.47 -7.86 7.02
CA LEU A 49 -11.46 -6.81 7.14
C LEU A 49 -11.86 -5.76 8.17
N ASN A 50 -13.12 -5.31 8.18
CA ASN A 50 -13.63 -4.35 9.16
C ASN A 50 -13.63 -4.92 10.57
N TYR A 51 -14.07 -6.18 10.75
CA TYR A 51 -14.01 -6.86 12.04
C TYR A 51 -12.57 -6.96 12.55
N ASN A 52 -11.65 -7.46 11.71
CA ASN A 52 -10.23 -7.55 12.06
C ASN A 52 -9.64 -6.16 12.39
N PHE A 53 -10.01 -5.14 11.62
CA PHE A 53 -9.56 -3.78 11.84
C PHE A 53 -10.04 -3.23 13.19
N ILE A 54 -11.33 -3.37 13.51
CA ILE A 54 -11.90 -2.96 14.81
C ILE A 54 -11.22 -3.71 15.96
N TYR A 55 -11.01 -5.03 15.80
CA TYR A 55 -10.28 -5.84 16.76
C TYR A 55 -8.86 -5.29 17.01
N HIS A 56 -8.10 -5.02 15.95
CA HIS A 56 -6.73 -4.49 16.04
C HIS A 56 -6.66 -3.07 16.62
N LEU A 57 -7.68 -2.23 16.39
CA LEU A 57 -7.83 -0.94 17.07
C LEU A 57 -8.04 -1.12 18.57
N GLN A 58 -8.95 -2.02 18.97
CA GLN A 58 -9.27 -2.26 20.38
C GLN A 58 -8.06 -2.77 21.18
N ILE A 59 -7.23 -3.63 20.58
CA ILE A 59 -6.05 -4.18 21.26
C ILE A 59 -4.77 -3.36 21.04
N ASN A 60 -4.87 -2.16 20.43
CA ASN A 60 -3.72 -1.30 20.12
C ASN A 60 -2.58 -2.04 19.40
N SER A 61 -2.92 -2.81 18.36
CA SER A 61 -1.94 -3.59 17.59
C SER A 61 -0.88 -2.69 16.96
N THR A 62 0.36 -3.17 17.00
CA THR A 62 1.50 -2.56 16.31
C THR A 62 2.27 -3.61 15.54
N LEU A 63 3.09 -3.19 14.57
CA LEU A 63 4.03 -4.05 13.86
C LEU A 63 4.85 -4.89 14.85
N ALA A 64 5.41 -4.25 15.88
CA ALA A 64 6.21 -4.90 16.91
C ALA A 64 5.40 -5.94 17.71
N LYS A 65 4.17 -5.61 18.13
CA LYS A 65 3.29 -6.54 18.87
C LYS A 65 2.95 -7.78 18.03
N LEU A 66 2.54 -7.57 16.78
CA LEU A 66 2.14 -8.66 15.87
C LEU A 66 3.33 -9.55 15.52
N PHE A 67 4.50 -8.96 15.27
CA PHE A 67 5.72 -9.71 15.03
C PHE A 67 6.13 -10.52 16.27
N ARG A 68 6.13 -9.91 17.47
CA ARG A 68 6.43 -10.59 18.74
C ARG A 68 5.52 -11.81 18.96
N ILE A 69 4.21 -11.66 18.75
CA ILE A 69 3.25 -12.78 18.88
C ILE A 69 3.61 -13.90 17.90
N THR A 70 3.88 -13.56 16.64
CA THR A 70 4.24 -14.53 15.60
C THR A 70 5.54 -15.26 15.94
N ALA A 71 6.58 -14.52 16.35
CA ALA A 71 7.88 -15.08 16.68
C ALA A 71 7.82 -15.99 17.92
N LYS A 72 7.08 -15.60 18.96
CA LYS A 72 6.85 -16.47 20.14
C LYS A 72 6.03 -17.72 19.79
N THR A 73 5.11 -17.63 18.84
CA THR A 73 4.26 -18.76 18.43
C THR A 73 4.99 -19.74 17.52
N TYR A 74 5.89 -19.24 16.65
CA TYR A 74 6.56 -20.03 15.62
C TYR A 74 8.07 -19.78 15.56
N PRO A 75 8.82 -19.91 16.68
CA PRO A 75 10.23 -19.49 16.76
C PRO A 75 11.12 -20.15 15.72
N ASN A 76 10.92 -21.47 15.50
CA ASN A 76 11.74 -22.28 14.61
C ASN A 76 11.29 -22.23 13.14
N LYS A 77 10.16 -21.59 12.82
CA LYS A 77 9.75 -21.47 11.40
C LYS A 77 10.64 -20.49 10.68
N ILE A 78 10.91 -20.78 9.41
CA ILE A 78 11.66 -19.86 8.55
C ILE A 78 10.80 -18.64 8.25
N ALA A 79 11.34 -17.47 8.60
CA ALA A 79 10.79 -16.15 8.33
C ALA A 79 11.29 -15.61 6.98
N PHE A 80 12.59 -15.76 6.69
CA PHE A 80 13.19 -15.35 5.41
C PHE A 80 14.05 -16.45 4.82
N HIS A 81 13.89 -16.67 3.52
CA HIS A 81 14.93 -17.26 2.68
C HIS A 81 15.69 -16.10 2.03
N PHE A 82 16.99 -16.00 2.26
CA PHE A 82 17.83 -14.95 1.69
C PHE A 82 19.14 -15.52 1.20
N GLU A 83 19.35 -15.44 -0.12
CA GLU A 83 20.49 -16.07 -0.80
C GLU A 83 20.56 -17.57 -0.47
N ASP A 84 21.61 -18.00 0.21
CA ASP A 84 21.84 -19.38 0.65
C ASP A 84 21.59 -19.57 2.17
N GLU A 85 21.01 -18.58 2.85
CA GLU A 85 20.68 -18.63 4.27
C GLU A 85 19.17 -18.65 4.54
N ASP A 86 18.80 -19.43 5.56
CA ASP A 86 17.48 -19.44 6.16
C ASP A 86 17.49 -18.70 7.51
N TRP A 87 16.53 -17.81 7.69
CA TRP A 87 16.36 -17.03 8.92
C TRP A 87 15.10 -17.44 9.63
N SER A 88 15.22 -17.99 10.84
CA SER A 88 14.08 -18.32 11.69
C SER A 88 13.43 -17.05 12.27
N PHE A 89 12.15 -17.15 12.66
CA PHE A 89 11.50 -16.05 13.39
C PHE A 89 12.23 -15.67 14.67
N GLU A 90 12.80 -16.65 15.39
CA GLU A 90 13.60 -16.41 16.58
C GLU A 90 14.86 -15.58 16.28
N ARG A 91 15.62 -15.92 15.22
CA ARG A 91 16.81 -15.16 14.82
C ARG A 91 16.46 -13.69 14.53
N VAL A 92 15.36 -13.47 13.81
CA VAL A 92 14.85 -12.13 13.49
C VAL A 92 14.39 -11.39 14.76
N ASP A 93 13.72 -12.07 15.68
CA ASP A 93 13.26 -11.47 16.94
C ASP A 93 14.43 -11.05 17.84
N ILE A 94 15.45 -11.91 17.99
CA ILE A 94 16.65 -11.61 18.78
C ILE A 94 17.38 -10.41 18.19
N LEU A 95 17.71 -10.43 16.90
CA LEU A 95 18.45 -9.34 16.28
C LEU A 95 17.67 -8.02 16.33
N SER A 96 16.37 -8.05 16.03
CA SER A 96 15.53 -6.84 16.14
C SER A 96 15.41 -6.33 17.58
N SER A 97 15.32 -7.21 18.58
CA SER A 97 15.33 -6.79 19.99
C SER A 97 16.65 -6.13 20.39
N LYS A 98 17.79 -6.69 19.97
CA LYS A 98 19.11 -6.09 20.18
C LYS A 98 19.21 -4.71 19.53
N VAL A 99 18.71 -4.54 18.31
CA VAL A 99 18.66 -3.22 17.64
C VAL A 99 17.82 -2.22 18.44
N GLY A 100 16.62 -2.62 18.88
CA GLY A 100 15.76 -1.76 19.69
C GLY A 100 16.45 -1.35 21.00
N GLN A 101 17.10 -2.31 21.68
CA GLN A 101 17.83 -2.04 22.92
C GLN A 101 19.02 -1.10 22.69
N TYR A 102 19.78 -1.29 21.61
CA TYR A 102 20.90 -0.43 21.27
C TYR A 102 20.48 1.03 21.16
N PHE A 103 19.44 1.31 20.36
CA PHE A 103 18.95 2.67 20.18
C PHE A 103 18.28 3.22 21.46
N LYS A 104 17.62 2.37 22.25
CA LYS A 104 17.12 2.78 23.57
C LYS A 104 18.24 3.22 24.52
N ASN A 105 19.36 2.48 24.57
CA ASN A 105 20.53 2.82 25.39
C ASN A 105 21.19 4.14 24.95
N LEU A 106 21.10 4.48 23.66
CA LEU A 106 21.55 5.76 23.12
C LEU A 106 20.58 6.93 23.39
N GLY A 107 19.45 6.67 24.05
CA GLY A 107 18.47 7.68 24.45
C GLY A 107 17.39 7.98 23.40
N TYR A 108 17.27 7.17 22.34
CA TYR A 108 16.14 7.30 21.43
C TYR A 108 14.85 6.86 22.10
N LYS A 109 13.78 7.61 21.87
CA LYS A 109 12.48 7.43 22.50
C LYS A 109 11.37 7.39 21.46
N ARG A 110 10.21 6.90 21.89
CA ARG A 110 8.98 6.87 21.10
C ARG A 110 8.67 8.24 20.49
N GLY A 111 8.46 8.26 19.18
CA GLY A 111 8.22 9.48 18.40
C GLY A 111 9.47 10.09 17.74
N ASP A 112 10.68 9.65 18.12
CA ASP A 112 11.89 9.99 17.36
C ASP A 112 11.91 9.30 15.99
N SER A 113 12.78 9.73 15.10
CA SER A 113 12.97 9.10 13.79
C SER A 113 14.45 8.92 13.43
N ILE A 114 14.74 7.80 12.76
CA ILE A 114 16.06 7.47 12.21
C ILE A 114 15.90 7.18 10.72
N ALA A 115 16.70 7.86 9.90
CA ALA A 115 16.79 7.60 8.48
C ALA A 115 17.56 6.30 8.22
N ILE A 116 17.09 5.49 7.27
CA ILE A 116 17.68 4.20 6.92
C ILE A 116 18.05 4.20 5.43
N LEU A 117 19.32 3.97 5.13
CA LEU A 117 19.86 3.79 3.79
C LEU A 117 20.59 2.43 3.71
N MET A 118 19.84 1.36 3.44
CA MET A 118 20.36 0.00 3.41
C MET A 118 19.79 -0.80 2.24
N ASP A 119 20.51 -1.83 1.81
CA ASP A 119 20.06 -2.79 0.82
C ASP A 119 18.91 -3.68 1.28
N SER A 120 18.29 -4.34 0.29
CA SER A 120 17.34 -5.42 0.54
C SER A 120 18.05 -6.63 1.14
N ARG A 121 17.95 -6.78 2.47
CA ARG A 121 18.52 -7.88 3.25
C ARG A 121 17.70 -8.16 4.52
N PRO A 122 17.78 -9.33 5.16
CA PRO A 122 17.04 -9.64 6.39
C PRO A 122 17.31 -8.66 7.53
N GLU A 123 18.53 -8.17 7.64
CA GLU A 123 18.97 -7.26 8.69
C GLU A 123 18.28 -5.89 8.58
N PHE A 124 17.99 -5.41 7.37
CA PHE A 124 17.18 -4.21 7.17
C PHE A 124 15.81 -4.35 7.84
N VAL A 125 15.17 -5.53 7.71
CA VAL A 125 13.90 -5.81 8.38
C VAL A 125 14.09 -5.85 9.90
N CYS A 126 15.19 -6.44 10.38
CA CYS A 126 15.50 -6.48 11.81
C CYS A 126 15.70 -5.07 12.38
N VAL A 127 16.34 -4.16 11.65
CA VAL A 127 16.50 -2.76 12.05
C VAL A 127 15.15 -2.07 12.16
N VAL A 128 14.31 -2.17 11.12
CA VAL A 128 12.97 -1.57 11.14
C VAL A 128 12.11 -2.12 12.28
N LEU A 129 12.13 -3.43 12.50
CA LEU A 129 11.43 -4.07 13.62
C LEU A 129 11.97 -3.60 14.98
N GLY A 130 13.29 -3.48 15.13
CA GLY A 130 13.91 -3.01 16.37
C GLY A 130 13.52 -1.58 16.74
N LEU A 131 13.53 -0.68 15.76
CA LEU A 131 13.04 0.69 15.95
C LEU A 131 11.55 0.71 16.28
N ALA A 132 10.73 -0.11 15.58
CA ALA A 132 9.31 -0.21 15.86
C ALA A 132 9.02 -0.74 17.28
N LYS A 133 9.86 -1.64 17.84
CA LYS A 133 9.72 -2.15 19.22
C LYS A 133 9.82 -1.04 20.27
N ILE A 134 10.60 0.01 20.00
CA ILE A 134 10.76 1.17 20.90
C ILE A 134 9.95 2.40 20.47
N GLY A 135 9.11 2.27 19.43
CA GLY A 135 8.28 3.36 18.91
C GLY A 135 9.03 4.44 18.14
N VAL A 136 10.23 4.14 17.66
CA VAL A 136 11.03 5.02 16.79
C VAL A 136 10.64 4.79 15.33
N THR A 137 10.39 5.88 14.60
CA THR A 137 9.98 5.83 13.20
C THR A 137 11.18 5.64 12.26
N ALA A 138 11.08 4.66 11.37
CA ALA A 138 12.08 4.40 10.34
C ALA A 138 11.83 5.24 9.08
N ALA A 139 12.74 6.16 8.72
CA ALA A 139 12.67 6.90 7.46
C ALA A 139 13.36 6.10 6.34
N LEU A 140 12.59 5.42 5.48
CA LEU A 140 13.13 4.45 4.51
C LEU A 140 13.61 5.13 3.22
N ILE A 141 14.90 5.44 3.14
CA ILE A 141 15.48 6.16 2.01
C ILE A 141 15.74 5.19 0.85
N ASN A 142 15.35 5.60 -0.36
CA ASN A 142 15.64 4.83 -1.57
C ASN A 142 17.16 4.82 -1.83
N VAL A 143 17.72 3.63 -1.95
CA VAL A 143 19.15 3.37 -2.19
C VAL A 143 19.72 4.01 -3.47
N ASN A 144 18.86 4.43 -4.40
CA ASN A 144 19.26 5.11 -5.63
C ASN A 144 19.42 6.64 -5.46
N VAL A 145 19.11 7.18 -4.28
CA VAL A 145 19.34 8.60 -3.97
C VAL A 145 20.81 8.80 -3.63
N VAL A 146 21.58 9.24 -4.63
CA VAL A 146 23.04 9.40 -4.52
C VAL A 146 23.50 10.85 -4.36
N SER A 147 22.65 11.84 -4.66
CA SER A 147 23.00 13.26 -4.46
C SER A 147 22.91 13.63 -2.98
N LYS A 148 23.96 14.28 -2.46
CA LYS A 148 24.02 14.75 -1.07
C LYS A 148 22.85 15.69 -0.70
N ASP A 149 22.42 16.55 -1.62
CA ASP A 149 21.32 17.49 -1.37
C ASP A 149 19.97 16.78 -1.32
N ALA A 150 19.76 15.81 -2.23
CA ALA A 150 18.56 14.99 -2.24
C ALA A 150 18.48 14.08 -1.01
N LEU A 151 19.62 13.52 -0.58
CA LEU A 151 19.74 12.71 0.62
C LEU A 151 19.48 13.55 1.88
N ALA A 152 20.11 14.72 2.01
CA ALA A 152 19.87 15.65 3.11
C ALA A 152 18.40 16.10 3.17
N HIS A 153 17.79 16.38 2.01
CA HIS A 153 16.37 16.72 1.94
C HIS A 153 15.48 15.56 2.41
N ALA A 154 15.77 14.33 2.00
CA ALA A 154 15.03 13.15 2.45
C ALA A 154 15.12 12.99 3.97
N ILE A 155 16.33 13.01 4.53
CA ILE A 155 16.56 12.88 5.99
C ILE A 155 15.77 13.94 6.78
N ARG A 156 15.86 15.22 6.37
CA ARG A 156 15.12 16.33 7.01
C ARG A 156 13.61 16.17 6.86
N SER A 157 13.13 15.72 5.71
CA SER A 157 11.69 15.51 5.45
C SER A 157 11.10 14.38 6.29
N GLY A 158 11.91 13.40 6.68
CA GLY A 158 11.57 12.36 7.65
C GLY A 158 11.74 12.79 9.11
N ASN A 159 11.97 14.07 9.39
CA ASN A 159 12.27 14.59 10.74
C ASN A 159 13.36 13.80 11.49
N SER A 160 14.34 13.29 10.76
CA SER A 160 15.43 12.48 11.31
C SER A 160 16.69 13.34 11.48
N ASN A 161 17.33 13.24 12.65
CA ASN A 161 18.65 13.83 12.93
C ASN A 161 19.76 12.77 12.99
N SER A 162 19.44 11.57 12.51
CA SER A 162 20.29 10.38 12.58
C SER A 162 20.12 9.54 11.32
N LEU A 163 21.21 8.92 10.87
CA LEU A 163 21.26 8.06 9.69
C LEU A 163 21.90 6.73 10.04
N LEU A 164 21.17 5.63 9.80
CA LEU A 164 21.70 4.28 9.74
C LEU A 164 21.89 3.89 8.28
N TYR A 165 23.10 3.47 7.90
CA TYR A 165 23.41 3.10 6.53
C TYR A 165 24.23 1.81 6.43
N GLY A 166 24.08 1.08 5.33
CA GLY A 166 24.93 -0.08 5.03
C GLY A 166 26.34 0.34 4.59
N SER A 167 27.34 -0.48 4.90
CA SER A 167 28.76 -0.24 4.58
C SER A 167 29.02 0.25 3.15
N ARG A 168 28.31 -0.26 2.15
CA ARG A 168 28.45 0.15 0.73
C ARG A 168 28.15 1.62 0.44
N PHE A 169 27.44 2.32 1.33
CA PHE A 169 27.06 3.72 1.14
C PHE A 169 28.03 4.70 1.80
N ARG A 170 29.15 4.23 2.37
CA ARG A 170 30.15 5.05 3.05
C ARG A 170 30.54 6.30 2.25
N GLU A 171 30.90 6.16 0.97
CA GLU A 171 31.29 7.30 0.12
C GLU A 171 30.16 8.31 -0.10
N VAL A 172 28.92 7.82 -0.25
CA VAL A 172 27.74 8.69 -0.41
C VAL A 172 27.49 9.48 0.88
N VAL A 173 27.67 8.83 2.03
CA VAL A 173 27.45 9.41 3.36
C VAL A 173 28.58 10.36 3.77
N GLU A 174 29.82 10.10 3.39
CA GLU A 174 30.98 10.98 3.64
C GLU A 174 30.73 12.40 3.09
N ASN A 175 30.16 12.48 1.90
CA ASN A 175 29.80 13.76 1.26
C ASN A 175 28.69 14.53 2.01
N LEU A 176 27.88 13.85 2.82
CA LEU A 176 26.74 14.42 3.53
C LEU A 176 27.17 15.28 4.72
N GLN A 177 28.33 15.00 5.31
CA GLN A 177 28.84 15.75 6.47
C GLN A 177 29.03 17.24 6.16
N SER A 178 29.37 17.58 4.91
CA SER A 178 29.47 18.97 4.45
C SER A 178 28.14 19.76 4.51
N VAL A 179 27.00 19.06 4.50
CA VAL A 179 25.65 19.65 4.46
C VAL A 179 24.88 19.38 5.77
N MET A 180 25.27 18.37 6.53
CA MET A 180 24.67 17.96 7.80
C MET A 180 25.75 17.60 8.84
N PRO A 181 26.50 18.60 9.37
CA PRO A 181 27.64 18.33 10.26
C PRO A 181 27.25 17.73 11.62
N GLU A 182 26.01 17.93 12.07
CA GLU A 182 25.50 17.41 13.34
C GLU A 182 24.79 16.05 13.22
N LEU A 183 24.81 15.44 12.03
CA LEU A 183 24.11 14.17 11.78
C LEU A 183 24.77 13.03 12.55
N LYS A 184 24.00 12.34 13.40
CA LYS A 184 24.47 11.12 14.06
C LYS A 184 24.50 9.97 13.05
N MET A 185 25.67 9.36 12.86
CA MET A 185 25.88 8.34 11.83
C MET A 185 26.10 6.96 12.45
N PHE A 186 25.37 5.97 11.92
CA PHE A 186 25.43 4.57 12.34
C PHE A 186 25.68 3.70 11.11
N GLN A 187 26.79 2.96 11.09
CA GLN A 187 27.14 2.10 9.97
C GLN A 187 26.83 0.64 10.32
N PHE A 188 26.10 -0.04 9.45
CA PHE A 188 25.83 -1.48 9.55
C PHE A 188 26.89 -2.26 8.78
N ASN A 189 27.80 -2.92 9.50
CA ASN A 189 28.90 -3.72 8.95
C ASN A 189 28.63 -5.21 9.16
N ASP A 190 28.23 -5.91 8.10
CA ASP A 190 28.13 -7.37 8.07
C ASP A 190 29.48 -8.07 7.82
N GLN A 191 30.47 -7.31 7.35
CA GLN A 191 31.86 -7.70 7.18
C GLN A 191 32.76 -6.57 7.67
N PRO A 192 34.03 -6.86 8.03
CA PRO A 192 34.98 -5.82 8.40
C PRO A 192 35.06 -4.75 7.30
N ALA A 193 34.71 -3.52 7.65
CA ALA A 193 34.70 -2.38 6.74
C ALA A 193 35.19 -1.13 7.47
N GLU A 194 35.82 -0.24 6.72
CA GLU A 194 36.21 1.06 7.26
C GLU A 194 34.97 1.87 7.65
N ILE A 195 35.06 2.55 8.79
CA ILE A 195 34.02 3.45 9.29
C ILE A 195 34.48 4.90 9.18
N LEU A 196 33.53 5.80 8.97
CA LEU A 196 33.82 7.23 9.10
C LEU A 196 34.13 7.57 10.58
N PRO A 197 35.05 8.51 10.87
CA PRO A 197 35.41 8.87 12.24
C PRO A 197 34.23 9.23 13.16
N GLU A 198 33.18 9.80 12.57
CA GLU A 198 31.98 10.26 13.26
C GLU A 198 30.84 9.23 13.24
N ALA A 199 31.06 8.07 12.61
CA ALA A 199 30.11 6.98 12.55
C ALA A 199 30.39 5.90 13.60
N SER A 200 29.34 5.31 14.17
CA SER A 200 29.44 4.14 15.03
C SER A 200 29.13 2.86 14.26
N ASP A 201 30.00 1.85 14.35
CA ASP A 201 29.67 0.49 13.89
C ASP A 201 28.66 -0.14 14.85
N ILE A 202 27.46 -0.39 14.34
CA ILE A 202 26.41 -0.96 15.18
C ILE A 202 26.56 -2.46 15.37
N CYS A 203 27.12 -3.21 14.41
CA CYS A 203 27.13 -4.68 14.48
C CYS A 203 27.97 -5.17 15.68
N SER A 204 29.17 -4.62 15.84
CA SER A 204 30.03 -4.86 17.01
C SER A 204 29.30 -4.54 18.33
N LYS A 205 28.48 -3.48 18.34
CA LYS A 205 27.72 -3.07 19.54
C LYS A 205 26.50 -3.94 19.82
N LEU A 206 25.89 -4.55 18.82
CA LEU A 206 24.79 -5.50 19.01
C LEU A 206 25.27 -6.82 19.63
N GLU A 207 26.52 -7.22 19.40
CA GLU A 207 27.11 -8.39 20.05
C GLU A 207 27.25 -8.21 21.56
N GLU A 208 27.61 -6.99 22.00
CA GLU A 208 27.73 -6.62 23.42
C GLU A 208 26.39 -6.64 24.18
N ILE A 209 25.24 -6.60 23.48
CA ILE A 209 23.91 -6.57 24.10
C ILE A 209 23.47 -7.98 24.50
N THR A 210 23.37 -8.20 25.81
CA THR A 210 22.91 -9.45 26.42
C THR A 210 21.49 -9.36 26.97
N ASP A 211 21.08 -8.20 27.51
CA ASP A 211 19.71 -7.91 27.90
C ASP A 211 19.01 -7.08 26.82
N TYR A 212 17.97 -7.65 26.20
CA TYR A 212 17.19 -7.03 25.12
C TYR A 212 15.69 -7.22 25.35
N SER A 213 15.25 -7.27 26.61
CA SER A 213 13.84 -7.34 26.95
C SER A 213 13.13 -6.01 26.70
N LEU A 214 12.27 -5.98 25.68
CA LEU A 214 11.53 -4.79 25.24
C LEU A 214 10.01 -4.93 25.41
N ASP A 215 9.53 -5.88 26.21
CA ASP A 215 8.09 -6.17 26.31
C ASP A 215 7.28 -4.92 26.74
N VAL A 216 7.77 -4.15 27.71
CA VAL A 216 7.13 -2.90 28.18
C VAL A 216 7.03 -1.86 27.06
N ASP A 217 8.11 -1.67 26.29
CA ASP A 217 8.15 -0.71 25.19
C ASP A 217 7.22 -1.16 24.05
N ILE A 218 7.23 -2.45 23.73
CA ILE A 218 6.34 -3.02 22.72
C ILE A 218 4.88 -2.79 23.12
N ASP A 219 4.54 -3.03 24.38
CA ASP A 219 3.18 -2.92 24.89
C ASP A 219 2.64 -1.49 24.97
N ALA A 220 3.53 -0.50 25.16
CA ALA A 220 3.19 0.92 25.13
C ALA A 220 2.75 1.45 23.74
N GLY A 221 3.04 0.72 22.65
CA GLY A 221 2.69 1.14 21.29
C GLY A 221 1.20 1.05 20.96
N ASN A 222 0.76 1.83 19.97
CA ASN A 222 -0.63 1.85 19.50
C ASN A 222 -0.77 2.01 17.98
N THR A 223 -1.99 1.80 17.48
CA THR A 223 -2.29 1.77 16.04
C THR A 223 -2.07 3.11 15.33
N SER A 224 -2.11 4.24 16.05
CA SER A 224 -1.94 5.56 15.46
C SER A 224 -0.47 5.96 15.24
N GLU A 225 0.48 5.23 15.83
CA GLU A 225 1.90 5.55 15.74
C GLU A 225 2.44 5.38 14.32
N ILE A 226 3.41 6.22 13.96
CA ILE A 226 4.09 6.18 12.67
C ILE A 226 5.19 5.10 12.75
N ILE A 227 5.16 4.15 11.82
CA ILE A 227 6.18 3.10 11.75
C ILE A 227 7.28 3.51 10.77
N PHE A 228 6.91 4.00 9.59
CA PHE A 228 7.87 4.42 8.58
C PHE A 228 7.44 5.65 7.79
N PHE A 229 8.45 6.37 7.29
CA PHE A 229 8.30 7.29 6.17
C PHE A 229 8.71 6.58 4.88
N ILE A 230 7.84 6.65 3.86
CA ILE A 230 8.13 6.17 2.50
C ILE A 230 8.22 7.38 1.58
N TYR A 231 9.31 7.52 0.83
CA TYR A 231 9.49 8.67 -0.05
C TYR A 231 8.93 8.43 -1.45
N THR A 232 8.15 9.39 -1.95
CA THR A 232 7.66 9.41 -3.34
C THR A 232 8.39 10.47 -4.15
N SER A 233 8.52 10.25 -5.47
CA SER A 233 9.05 11.26 -6.38
C SER A 233 8.11 12.46 -6.40
N GLY A 234 8.51 13.55 -5.74
CA GLY A 234 7.72 14.79 -5.74
C GLY A 234 7.67 15.42 -7.13
N THR A 235 6.61 16.15 -7.43
CA THR A 235 6.48 16.95 -8.67
C THR A 235 7.56 18.01 -8.83
N THR A 236 8.28 18.34 -7.75
CA THR A 236 9.42 19.27 -7.71
C THR A 236 10.77 18.57 -7.92
N GLY A 237 10.79 17.26 -8.17
CA GLY A 237 11.99 16.43 -8.32
C GLY A 237 12.59 15.94 -6.99
N LEU A 238 12.28 16.60 -5.87
CA LEU A 238 12.75 16.19 -4.54
C LEU A 238 11.83 15.14 -3.87
N PRO A 239 12.38 14.16 -3.13
CA PRO A 239 11.59 13.12 -2.48
C PRO A 239 10.67 13.67 -1.37
N LYS A 240 9.39 13.27 -1.34
CA LYS A 240 8.42 13.68 -0.30
C LYS A 240 8.10 12.52 0.64
N ALA A 241 8.19 12.74 1.95
CA ALA A 241 7.91 11.72 2.97
C ALA A 241 6.40 11.47 3.11
N SER A 242 5.96 10.25 2.79
CA SER A 242 4.61 9.75 3.05
C SER A 242 4.58 9.02 4.39
N ILE A 243 3.63 9.39 5.25
CA ILE A 243 3.48 8.84 6.61
C ILE A 243 2.76 7.49 6.55
N ILE A 244 3.38 6.44 7.11
CA ILE A 244 2.78 5.12 7.27
C ILE A 244 2.61 4.80 8.76
N ARG A 245 1.35 4.70 9.20
CA ARG A 245 0.98 4.36 10.58
C ARG A 245 0.76 2.85 10.75
N ASN A 246 0.78 2.37 11.99
CA ASN A 246 0.42 0.98 12.32
C ASN A 246 -0.97 0.60 11.76
N THR A 247 -1.98 1.47 11.84
CA THR A 247 -3.30 1.25 11.22
C THR A 247 -3.19 0.93 9.74
N ARG A 248 -2.39 1.70 8.99
CA ARG A 248 -2.24 1.54 7.54
C ARG A 248 -1.46 0.29 7.18
N TYR A 249 -0.45 -0.05 7.98
CA TYR A 249 0.33 -1.29 7.82
C TYR A 249 -0.52 -2.54 8.09
N ILE A 250 -1.32 -2.53 9.17
CA ILE A 250 -2.23 -3.64 9.50
C ILE A 250 -3.27 -3.86 8.40
N LEU A 251 -3.69 -2.78 7.73
CA LEU A 251 -4.60 -2.84 6.58
C LEU A 251 -3.92 -3.23 5.26
N GLY A 252 -2.60 -3.13 5.16
CA GLY A 252 -1.90 -3.20 3.88
C GLY A 252 -0.48 -3.75 3.96
N PHE A 253 -0.30 -4.86 3.23
CA PHE A 253 0.82 -5.19 2.35
C PHE A 253 1.60 -6.50 2.64
N LEU A 254 1.94 -7.15 1.53
CA LEU A 254 2.94 -8.20 1.34
C LEU A 254 3.98 -7.66 0.33
N THR A 255 5.23 -8.12 0.43
CA THR A 255 6.39 -7.57 -0.30
C THR A 255 6.72 -8.32 -1.61
N PHE A 256 7.55 -7.71 -2.47
CA PHE A 256 7.92 -8.19 -3.82
C PHE A 256 9.43 -7.98 -4.14
N LYS A 257 10.03 -8.84 -4.99
CA LYS A 257 11.37 -8.68 -5.59
C LYS A 257 11.42 -9.22 -7.03
N LEU A 258 12.20 -8.59 -7.92
CA LEU A 258 12.36 -8.97 -9.33
C LEU A 258 13.78 -9.44 -9.67
N GLY A 259 13.87 -10.55 -10.41
CA GLY A 259 15.09 -11.22 -10.89
C GLY A 259 14.99 -12.73 -10.60
N ASN A 260 15.18 -13.63 -11.58
CA ASN A 260 14.87 -15.07 -11.45
C ASN A 260 13.46 -15.45 -10.96
N PHE A 261 12.54 -14.48 -10.97
CA PHE A 261 11.22 -14.53 -10.35
C PHE A 261 10.51 -15.89 -10.38
N TRP A 262 10.34 -16.49 -11.56
CA TRP A 262 9.61 -17.75 -11.68
C TRP A 262 10.40 -18.95 -11.16
N LYS A 263 11.73 -18.94 -11.35
CA LYS A 263 12.61 -19.97 -10.80
C LYS A 263 12.65 -19.89 -9.26
N ASP A 264 12.58 -18.69 -8.69
CA ASP A 264 12.50 -18.51 -7.24
C ASP A 264 11.14 -18.94 -6.69
N CYS A 265 10.05 -18.60 -7.38
CA CYS A 265 8.71 -19.06 -7.02
C CYS A 265 8.64 -20.59 -6.98
N GLU A 266 9.31 -21.26 -7.91
CA GLU A 266 9.46 -22.71 -7.94
C GLU A 266 10.40 -23.22 -6.84
N LYS A 267 11.63 -22.69 -6.73
CA LYS A 267 12.63 -23.12 -5.74
C LYS A 267 12.07 -23.06 -4.31
N PHE A 268 11.40 -21.95 -3.97
CA PHE A 268 10.89 -21.69 -2.63
C PHE A 268 9.40 -22.03 -2.46
N GLN A 269 8.78 -22.64 -3.47
CA GLN A 269 7.36 -23.04 -3.43
C GLN A 269 6.44 -21.89 -2.99
N CYS A 270 6.66 -20.69 -3.54
CA CYS A 270 5.93 -19.50 -3.15
C CYS A 270 4.42 -19.71 -3.34
N THR A 271 3.61 -19.43 -2.32
CA THR A 271 2.16 -19.62 -2.38
C THR A 271 1.40 -18.39 -2.86
N VAL A 272 2.03 -17.22 -2.74
CA VAL A 272 1.54 -15.93 -3.21
C VAL A 272 2.69 -15.09 -3.73
N SER A 273 2.44 -14.25 -4.71
CA SER A 273 3.38 -13.22 -5.13
C SER A 273 2.70 -11.91 -5.46
N GLN A 274 3.42 -10.80 -5.28
CA GLN A 274 2.97 -9.49 -5.75
C GLN A 274 3.53 -9.20 -7.17
N TYR A 275 2.87 -8.34 -7.95
CA TYR A 275 3.43 -7.86 -9.23
C TYR A 275 3.03 -6.42 -9.55
N ILE A 276 3.76 -5.80 -10.48
CA ILE A 276 3.40 -4.54 -11.14
C ILE A 276 3.18 -4.85 -12.62
N GLY A 277 2.17 -4.30 -13.28
CA GLY A 277 1.71 -4.73 -14.60
C GLY A 277 2.79 -4.99 -15.67
N GLU A 278 3.81 -4.12 -15.78
CA GLU A 278 4.92 -4.29 -16.73
C GLU A 278 5.85 -5.47 -16.40
N MET A 279 5.93 -5.88 -15.13
CA MET A 279 6.66 -7.09 -14.73
C MET A 279 6.20 -8.32 -15.51
N ALA A 280 4.89 -8.51 -15.64
CA ALA A 280 4.35 -9.68 -16.32
C ALA A 280 4.86 -9.78 -17.76
N ARG A 281 5.07 -8.64 -18.43
CA ARG A 281 5.67 -8.57 -19.76
C ARG A 281 7.15 -8.99 -19.73
N TYR A 282 7.93 -8.50 -18.76
CA TYR A 282 9.34 -8.89 -18.61
C TYR A 282 9.51 -10.37 -18.29
N VAL A 283 8.69 -10.92 -17.39
CA VAL A 283 8.71 -12.34 -17.03
C VAL A 283 8.34 -13.22 -18.24
N LEU A 284 7.31 -12.83 -19.00
CA LEU A 284 6.98 -13.50 -20.27
C LEU A 284 8.14 -13.44 -21.28
N ALA A 285 8.81 -12.30 -21.39
CA ALA A 285 9.95 -12.14 -22.30
C ALA A 285 11.14 -13.01 -21.87
N ALA A 286 11.47 -13.03 -20.58
CA ALA A 286 12.52 -13.87 -20.01
C ALA A 286 12.25 -15.36 -20.23
N HIS A 287 11.00 -15.79 -20.00
CA HIS A 287 10.56 -17.17 -20.24
C HIS A 287 10.66 -17.57 -21.72
N ARG A 288 10.25 -16.70 -22.65
CA ARG A 288 10.41 -16.96 -24.09
C ARG A 288 11.88 -17.15 -24.48
N LYS A 289 12.79 -16.43 -23.82
CA LYS A 289 14.23 -16.55 -24.05
C LYS A 289 14.79 -17.88 -23.53
N SER A 290 14.35 -18.34 -22.35
CA SER A 290 14.83 -19.61 -21.78
C SER A 290 14.34 -20.85 -22.54
N LYS A 291 13.16 -20.77 -23.18
CA LYS A 291 12.47 -21.91 -23.86
C LYS A 291 12.13 -23.10 -22.94
N GLU A 292 12.42 -22.99 -21.64
CA GLU A 292 12.05 -23.97 -20.61
C GLU A 292 10.54 -23.86 -20.34
N LYS A 293 9.82 -24.98 -20.23
CA LYS A 293 8.41 -24.95 -19.81
C LYS A 293 8.30 -24.70 -18.31
N PRO A 294 7.33 -23.92 -17.82
CA PRO A 294 7.16 -23.74 -16.38
C PRO A 294 6.65 -25.05 -15.77
N THR A 295 7.33 -25.53 -14.75
CA THR A 295 6.99 -26.76 -14.01
C THR A 295 6.19 -26.47 -12.74
N TYR A 296 6.31 -25.26 -12.20
CA TYR A 296 5.54 -24.79 -11.06
C TYR A 296 4.35 -23.90 -11.46
N THR A 297 3.23 -24.04 -10.73
CA THR A 297 2.05 -23.18 -10.84
C THR A 297 1.87 -22.39 -9.56
N LEU A 298 2.07 -21.07 -9.64
CA LEU A 298 1.87 -20.16 -8.51
C LEU A 298 0.37 -20.09 -8.16
N PRO A 299 -0.05 -20.38 -6.91
CA PRO A 299 -1.47 -20.41 -6.56
C PRO A 299 -2.14 -19.04 -6.69
N LYS A 300 -1.48 -17.98 -6.22
CA LYS A 300 -2.05 -16.63 -6.16
C LYS A 300 -1.05 -15.56 -6.57
N MET A 301 -1.52 -14.55 -7.29
CA MET A 301 -0.80 -13.32 -7.54
C MET A 301 -1.68 -12.12 -7.20
N PHE A 302 -1.09 -11.06 -6.67
CA PHE A 302 -1.77 -9.81 -6.35
C PHE A 302 -0.98 -8.64 -6.93
N GLY A 303 -1.62 -7.70 -7.60
CA GLY A 303 -0.87 -6.60 -8.20
C GLY A 303 -1.74 -5.57 -8.87
N ASN A 304 -1.11 -4.71 -9.66
CA ASN A 304 -1.78 -3.54 -10.21
C ASN A 304 -1.43 -3.38 -11.71
N GLY A 305 -2.44 -3.19 -12.55
CA GLY A 305 -2.30 -2.63 -13.90
C GLY A 305 -1.73 -3.58 -14.95
N MET A 306 -2.02 -4.89 -14.89
CA MET A 306 -1.64 -5.81 -15.95
C MET A 306 -2.48 -5.57 -17.21
N LYS A 307 -1.81 -5.24 -18.32
CA LYS A 307 -2.50 -5.07 -19.61
C LYS A 307 -3.28 -6.34 -19.99
N PRO A 308 -4.52 -6.25 -20.50
CA PRO A 308 -5.37 -7.41 -20.81
C PRO A 308 -4.68 -8.47 -21.67
N GLU A 309 -3.96 -8.04 -22.70
CA GLU A 309 -3.25 -8.95 -23.61
C GLU A 309 -2.03 -9.62 -22.96
N THR A 310 -1.35 -8.92 -22.04
CA THR A 310 -0.29 -9.51 -21.22
C THR A 310 -0.88 -10.53 -20.26
N TRP A 311 -1.99 -10.21 -19.59
CA TRP A 311 -2.68 -11.10 -18.65
C TRP A 311 -3.09 -12.42 -19.30
N LYS A 312 -3.79 -12.38 -20.44
CA LYS A 312 -4.20 -13.61 -21.16
C LYS A 312 -3.01 -14.50 -21.48
N LYS A 313 -1.91 -13.90 -21.99
CA LYS A 313 -0.68 -14.63 -22.30
C LYS A 313 -0.02 -15.17 -21.03
N PHE A 314 0.00 -14.40 -19.95
CA PHE A 314 0.59 -14.76 -18.68
C PHE A 314 -0.10 -15.99 -18.06
N ILE A 315 -1.44 -15.96 -17.98
CA ILE A 315 -2.24 -17.11 -17.51
C ILE A 315 -2.04 -18.32 -18.42
N LYS A 316 -2.04 -18.14 -19.74
CA LYS A 316 -1.81 -19.24 -20.68
C LYS A 316 -0.45 -19.90 -20.50
N THR A 317 0.59 -19.11 -20.23
CA THR A 317 1.96 -19.59 -20.07
C THR A 317 2.19 -20.23 -18.70
N PHE A 318 1.83 -19.53 -17.63
CA PHE A 318 2.22 -19.88 -16.26
C PHE A 318 1.11 -20.52 -15.42
N LYS A 319 -0.13 -20.55 -15.94
CA LYS A 319 -1.30 -21.20 -15.33
C LYS A 319 -1.60 -20.78 -13.88
N VAL A 320 -1.24 -19.55 -13.51
CA VAL A 320 -1.51 -19.00 -12.16
C VAL A 320 -2.96 -19.24 -11.76
N GLY A 321 -3.18 -19.74 -10.54
CA GLY A 321 -4.51 -20.12 -10.07
C GLY A 321 -5.47 -18.93 -9.94
N GLN A 322 -5.02 -17.86 -9.29
CA GLN A 322 -5.80 -16.64 -9.09
C GLN A 322 -4.95 -15.39 -9.18
N ILE A 323 -5.42 -14.40 -9.93
CA ILE A 323 -4.87 -13.06 -10.02
C ILE A 323 -5.87 -12.09 -9.40
N PHE A 324 -5.42 -11.41 -8.35
CA PHE A 324 -6.10 -10.29 -7.74
C PHE A 324 -5.51 -9.00 -8.29
N GLU A 325 -6.38 -8.05 -8.66
CA GLU A 325 -5.95 -6.68 -8.94
C GLU A 325 -6.49 -5.68 -7.94
N LEU A 326 -5.64 -4.72 -7.60
CA LEU A 326 -5.98 -3.56 -6.78
C LEU A 326 -5.74 -2.30 -7.61
N TYR A 327 -6.69 -1.37 -7.53
CA TYR A 327 -6.42 0.03 -7.78
C TYR A 327 -6.47 0.82 -6.46
N GLY A 328 -5.47 1.67 -6.28
CA GLY A 328 -5.37 2.63 -5.18
C GLY A 328 -4.13 3.49 -5.37
N SER A 329 -4.16 4.72 -4.84
CA SER A 329 -2.98 5.59 -4.77
C SER A 329 -2.54 5.80 -3.33
N THR A 330 -1.27 6.19 -3.13
CA THR A 330 -0.74 6.46 -1.78
C THR A 330 -1.53 7.59 -1.11
N GLU A 331 -2.11 8.49 -1.90
CA GLU A 331 -2.88 9.66 -1.51
C GLU A 331 -4.39 9.44 -1.56
N GLY A 332 -4.85 8.36 -2.19
CA GLY A 332 -6.26 8.12 -2.48
C GLY A 332 -7.05 7.67 -1.26
N ASN A 333 -8.28 8.16 -1.15
CA ASN A 333 -9.23 7.82 -0.12
C ASN A 333 -10.20 6.69 -0.56
N PHE A 334 -9.81 5.91 -1.57
CA PHE A 334 -10.63 4.84 -2.13
C PHE A 334 -9.76 3.81 -2.85
N GLY A 335 -10.23 2.57 -2.93
CA GLY A 335 -9.60 1.51 -3.71
C GLY A 335 -10.61 0.56 -4.33
N LEU A 336 -10.25 -0.02 -5.46
CA LEU A 336 -11.03 -1.03 -6.18
C LEU A 336 -10.32 -2.37 -6.13
N PHE A 337 -11.10 -3.46 -6.05
CA PHE A 337 -10.57 -4.81 -5.98
C PHE A 337 -11.20 -5.69 -7.04
N ASN A 338 -10.36 -6.37 -7.82
CA ASN A 338 -10.73 -7.46 -8.70
C ASN A 338 -10.38 -8.78 -8.01
N LEU A 339 -11.40 -9.54 -7.63
CA LEU A 339 -11.27 -10.75 -6.82
C LEU A 339 -11.63 -12.05 -7.57
N ASP A 340 -11.95 -11.94 -8.86
CA ASP A 340 -12.57 -13.00 -9.65
C ASP A 340 -11.89 -13.23 -11.01
N ASN A 341 -10.66 -12.73 -11.19
CA ASN A 341 -9.85 -12.88 -12.40
C ASN A 341 -10.42 -12.18 -13.65
N THR A 342 -11.27 -11.16 -13.49
CA THR A 342 -11.80 -10.44 -14.65
C THR A 342 -10.68 -9.70 -15.38
N VAL A 343 -10.31 -10.21 -16.55
CA VAL A 343 -9.11 -9.75 -17.27
C VAL A 343 -9.18 -8.25 -17.56
N GLY A 344 -8.15 -7.52 -17.12
CA GLY A 344 -8.00 -6.08 -17.36
C GLY A 344 -8.85 -5.20 -16.47
N SER A 345 -9.74 -5.77 -15.66
CA SER A 345 -10.45 -4.97 -14.66
C SER A 345 -9.52 -4.66 -13.48
N ILE A 346 -9.58 -3.42 -13.04
CA ILE A 346 -8.91 -2.94 -11.82
C ILE A 346 -9.82 -3.02 -10.58
N GLY A 347 -10.98 -3.66 -10.72
CA GLY A 347 -11.95 -3.93 -9.66
C GLY A 347 -13.36 -3.47 -10.01
N TYR A 348 -14.29 -3.65 -9.08
CA TYR A 348 -15.71 -3.40 -9.32
C TYR A 348 -16.40 -2.78 -8.11
N ILE A 349 -17.55 -2.17 -8.39
CA ILE A 349 -18.50 -1.71 -7.37
C ILE A 349 -19.79 -2.50 -7.59
N PRO A 350 -20.26 -3.29 -6.61
CA PRO A 350 -21.53 -4.00 -6.72
C PRO A 350 -22.67 -3.02 -6.98
N LEU A 351 -23.54 -3.34 -7.93
CA LEU A 351 -24.63 -2.45 -8.34
C LEU A 351 -25.58 -2.09 -7.17
N LEU A 352 -25.74 -3.01 -6.20
CA LEU A 352 -26.55 -2.78 -5.00
C LEU A 352 -25.99 -1.67 -4.09
N PHE A 353 -24.70 -1.37 -4.16
CA PHE A 353 -24.06 -0.32 -3.36
C PHE A 353 -23.76 0.94 -4.18
N ASP A 354 -24.21 1.02 -5.43
CA ASP A 354 -23.80 2.08 -6.34
C ASP A 354 -24.19 3.48 -5.83
N MET A 355 -25.37 3.58 -5.23
CA MET A 355 -25.86 4.84 -4.65
C MET A 355 -25.06 5.33 -3.42
N PHE A 356 -24.29 4.44 -2.79
CA PHE A 356 -23.46 4.74 -1.62
C PHE A 356 -21.97 4.73 -1.93
N ALA A 357 -21.60 4.38 -3.16
CA ALA A 357 -20.21 4.34 -3.56
C ALA A 357 -19.63 5.77 -3.57
N PRO A 358 -18.48 6.00 -2.93
CA PRO A 358 -17.86 7.32 -2.88
C PRO A 358 -17.12 7.64 -4.19
N VAL A 359 -17.58 7.13 -5.33
CA VAL A 359 -16.85 7.16 -6.60
C VAL A 359 -17.75 7.67 -7.70
N LEU A 360 -17.20 8.55 -8.52
CA LEU A 360 -17.89 9.13 -9.66
C LEU A 360 -16.93 9.19 -10.86
N LEU A 361 -17.41 8.74 -12.01
CA LEU A 361 -16.76 9.03 -13.31
C LEU A 361 -17.45 10.23 -13.93
N VAL A 362 -16.70 11.29 -14.18
CA VAL A 362 -17.21 12.50 -14.86
C VAL A 362 -16.58 12.66 -16.22
N LYS A 363 -17.34 13.18 -17.17
CA LYS A 363 -16.83 13.50 -18.51
C LYS A 363 -15.74 14.55 -18.37
N CYS A 364 -14.67 14.44 -19.16
CA CYS A 364 -13.56 15.38 -19.13
C CYS A 364 -13.05 15.70 -20.54
N HIS A 365 -12.47 16.88 -20.68
CA HIS A 365 -11.76 17.28 -21.89
C HIS A 365 -10.42 16.54 -22.00
N PRO A 366 -9.78 16.56 -23.17
CA PRO A 366 -8.44 16.01 -23.32
C PRO A 366 -7.37 16.59 -22.41
N SER A 367 -7.57 17.81 -21.92
CA SER A 367 -6.73 18.44 -20.89
C SER A 367 -6.84 17.77 -19.51
N GLY A 368 -7.84 16.93 -19.29
CA GLY A 368 -8.21 16.38 -17.98
C GLY A 368 -9.19 17.25 -17.18
N GLU A 369 -9.65 18.37 -17.74
CA GLU A 369 -10.63 19.25 -17.10
C GLU A 369 -12.06 18.67 -17.18
N PRO A 370 -12.81 18.59 -16.08
CA PRO A 370 -14.18 18.08 -16.12
C PRO A 370 -15.14 18.95 -16.95
N ILE A 371 -15.99 18.29 -17.72
CA ILE A 371 -17.05 18.94 -18.51
C ILE A 371 -18.23 19.25 -17.58
N LYS A 372 -18.64 20.52 -17.56
CA LYS A 372 -19.74 21.01 -16.73
C LYS A 372 -21.04 21.16 -17.52
N ASN A 373 -22.18 21.07 -16.84
CA ASN A 373 -23.49 21.39 -17.39
C ASN A 373 -23.79 22.89 -17.25
N ASN A 374 -24.96 23.33 -17.73
CA ASN A 374 -25.37 24.74 -17.69
C ASN A 374 -25.51 25.32 -16.27
N GLN A 375 -25.57 24.47 -15.24
CA GLN A 375 -25.62 24.86 -13.82
C GLN A 375 -24.23 24.92 -13.17
N GLY A 376 -23.17 24.57 -13.92
CA GLY A 376 -21.78 24.57 -13.43
C GLY A 376 -21.35 23.29 -12.72
N PHE A 377 -22.16 22.24 -12.73
CA PHE A 377 -21.85 20.92 -12.13
C PHE A 377 -21.26 19.96 -13.16
N CYS A 378 -20.40 19.04 -12.73
CA CYS A 378 -19.77 18.03 -13.59
C CYS A 378 -20.81 17.06 -14.15
N GLN A 379 -20.63 16.63 -15.40
CA GLN A 379 -21.51 15.67 -16.06
C GLN A 379 -21.04 14.23 -15.78
N PRO A 380 -21.88 13.36 -15.18
CA PRO A 380 -21.54 11.95 -15.01
C PRO A 380 -21.41 11.20 -16.34
N CYS A 381 -20.56 10.19 -16.38
CA CYS A 381 -20.41 9.29 -17.52
C CYS A 381 -21.51 8.21 -17.54
N ALA A 382 -21.92 7.79 -18.73
CA ALA A 382 -22.69 6.56 -18.91
C ALA A 382 -21.79 5.32 -18.77
N TYR A 383 -22.39 4.13 -18.70
CA TYR A 383 -21.61 2.88 -18.80
C TYR A 383 -20.87 2.82 -20.14
N ASN A 384 -19.67 2.28 -20.11
CA ASN A 384 -18.74 2.18 -21.23
C ASN A 384 -18.26 3.54 -21.79
N GLU A 385 -18.52 4.64 -21.09
CA GLU A 385 -17.99 5.96 -21.44
C GLU A 385 -16.73 6.27 -20.61
N PRO A 386 -15.62 6.68 -21.25
CA PRO A 386 -14.43 7.14 -20.54
C PRO A 386 -14.68 8.40 -19.71
N GLY A 387 -14.19 8.42 -18.47
CA GLY A 387 -14.35 9.53 -17.55
C GLY A 387 -13.24 9.66 -16.52
N LEU A 388 -13.05 10.87 -16.03
CA LEU A 388 -12.15 11.17 -14.92
C LEU A 388 -12.71 10.61 -13.61
N LEU A 389 -11.88 9.87 -12.88
CA LEU A 389 -12.23 9.31 -11.59
C LEU A 389 -12.14 10.38 -10.48
N LEU A 390 -13.28 10.65 -9.85
CA LEU A 390 -13.42 11.49 -8.67
C LEU A 390 -13.87 10.65 -7.47
N CYS A 391 -13.24 10.85 -6.32
CA CYS A 391 -13.57 10.14 -5.08
C CYS A 391 -14.15 11.11 -4.05
N GLN A 392 -15.37 10.87 -3.57
CA GLN A 392 -16.03 11.73 -2.60
C GLN A 392 -15.23 11.78 -1.29
N VAL A 393 -14.98 12.98 -0.79
CA VAL A 393 -14.34 13.18 0.51
C VAL A 393 -15.43 13.32 1.56
N SER A 394 -15.60 12.30 2.40
CA SER A 394 -16.51 12.37 3.53
C SER A 394 -15.73 12.70 4.81
N LYS A 395 -16.28 13.60 5.62
CA LYS A 395 -15.80 13.85 6.98
C LYS A 395 -16.30 12.80 7.98
N ILE A 396 -17.28 11.98 7.60
CA ILE A 396 -17.98 11.03 8.48
C ILE A 396 -17.45 9.61 8.32
N PHE A 397 -17.15 9.18 7.08
CA PHE A 397 -16.66 7.83 6.81
C PHE A 397 -15.13 7.81 6.74
N LEU A 398 -14.50 7.12 7.70
CA LEU A 398 -13.04 7.06 7.85
C LEU A 398 -12.33 6.47 6.62
N LEU A 399 -12.99 5.54 5.91
CA LEU A 399 -12.48 4.90 4.70
C LEU A 399 -12.37 5.86 3.50
N THR A 400 -13.06 7.01 3.54
CA THR A 400 -13.01 8.05 2.49
C THR A 400 -12.40 9.36 2.98
N LYS A 401 -11.68 9.31 4.10
CA LYS A 401 -10.93 10.44 4.62
C LYS A 401 -9.65 10.64 3.80
N PHE A 402 -9.42 11.87 3.36
CA PHE A 402 -8.17 12.29 2.72
C PHE A 402 -7.24 12.88 3.78
N ASP A 403 -6.11 12.22 4.03
CA ASP A 403 -5.15 12.65 5.07
C ASP A 403 -4.24 13.82 4.61
N GLY A 404 -4.25 14.16 3.32
CA GLY A 404 -3.49 15.28 2.75
C GLY A 404 -2.00 15.01 2.57
N TYR A 405 -1.28 16.01 2.05
CA TYR A 405 0.18 16.07 2.05
C TYR A 405 0.66 16.92 3.24
N THR A 406 1.95 16.78 3.60
CA THR A 406 2.62 17.72 4.51
C THR A 406 2.60 19.17 3.99
N ASP A 407 2.49 19.35 2.67
CA ASP A 407 2.22 20.62 2.01
C ASP A 407 0.71 20.85 1.81
N LYS A 408 0.16 21.84 2.53
CA LYS A 408 -1.26 22.21 2.45
C LYS A 408 -1.68 22.69 1.05
N LYS A 409 -0.81 23.43 0.34
CA LYS A 409 -1.13 23.96 -1.01
C LYS A 409 -1.22 22.85 -2.06
N ALA A 410 -0.40 21.81 -1.93
CA ALA A 410 -0.48 20.63 -2.78
C ALA A 410 -1.77 19.82 -2.52
N SER A 411 -2.25 19.82 -1.26
CA SER A 411 -3.49 19.14 -0.86
C SER A 411 -4.73 19.83 -1.42
N GLU A 412 -4.78 21.15 -1.36
CA GLU A 412 -5.91 21.96 -1.85
C GLU A 412 -6.11 21.82 -3.36
N LYS A 413 -5.02 21.76 -4.15
CA LYS A 413 -5.08 21.61 -5.61
C LYS A 413 -5.71 20.30 -6.10
N LYS A 414 -5.76 19.28 -5.25
CA LYS A 414 -6.33 17.96 -5.58
C LYS A 414 -7.81 17.83 -5.21
N LEU A 415 -8.37 18.82 -4.52
CA LEU A 415 -9.75 18.82 -4.07
C LEU A 415 -10.61 19.66 -5.01
N MET A 416 -11.80 19.15 -5.32
CA MET A 416 -12.80 19.81 -6.15
C MET A 416 -14.07 20.01 -5.33
N GLU A 417 -14.63 21.21 -5.38
CA GLU A 417 -15.90 21.54 -4.73
C GLU A 417 -17.00 21.77 -5.79
N GLY A 418 -18.24 21.45 -5.46
CA GLY A 418 -19.36 21.71 -6.36
C GLY A 418 -19.36 20.80 -7.59
N VAL A 419 -19.09 19.51 -7.40
CA VAL A 419 -19.02 18.50 -8.46
C VAL A 419 -20.42 18.12 -8.92
N LEU A 420 -21.28 17.62 -8.04
CA LEU A 420 -22.68 17.27 -8.37
C LEU A 420 -23.67 18.28 -7.79
N ARG A 421 -23.32 18.90 -6.65
CA ARG A 421 -24.16 19.88 -5.96
C ARG A 421 -23.31 20.84 -5.14
N LYS A 422 -23.86 22.00 -4.81
CA LYS A 422 -23.16 23.00 -3.98
C LYS A 422 -22.72 22.40 -2.63
N GLY A 423 -21.44 22.54 -2.30
CA GLY A 423 -20.87 22.13 -1.01
C GLY A 423 -20.45 20.66 -0.90
N ASP A 424 -20.58 19.86 -1.96
CA ASP A 424 -19.89 18.57 -2.02
C ASP A 424 -18.39 18.76 -2.31
N GLN A 425 -17.59 17.76 -1.94
CA GLN A 425 -16.14 17.79 -2.12
C GLN A 425 -15.64 16.43 -2.59
N TYR A 426 -14.78 16.44 -3.60
CA TYR A 426 -14.21 15.26 -4.21
C TYR A 426 -12.70 15.41 -4.37
N PHE A 427 -11.98 14.31 -4.20
CA PHE A 427 -10.58 14.15 -4.56
C PHE A 427 -10.48 13.80 -6.05
N ASN A 428 -9.70 14.59 -6.79
CA ASN A 428 -9.37 14.33 -8.18
C ASN A 428 -8.15 13.42 -8.27
N SER A 429 -8.37 12.17 -8.69
CA SER A 429 -7.31 11.17 -8.85
C SER A 429 -6.32 11.52 -9.96
N GLY A 430 -6.79 12.19 -11.02
CA GLY A 430 -6.05 12.36 -12.28
C GLY A 430 -6.09 11.14 -13.20
N ASP A 431 -6.82 10.08 -12.84
CA ASP A 431 -6.91 8.85 -13.63
C ASP A 431 -8.22 8.81 -14.43
N VAL A 432 -8.12 8.43 -15.70
CA VAL A 432 -9.27 8.24 -16.59
C VAL A 432 -9.57 6.76 -16.71
N MET A 433 -10.84 6.43 -16.52
CA MET A 433 -11.34 5.07 -16.42
C MET A 433 -12.63 4.91 -17.21
N MET A 434 -13.02 3.66 -17.41
CA MET A 434 -14.33 3.28 -17.93
C MET A 434 -14.97 2.28 -16.98
N ARG A 435 -16.28 2.38 -16.79
CA ARG A 435 -17.07 1.42 -16.03
C ARG A 435 -18.05 0.68 -16.94
N ASP A 436 -18.07 -0.64 -16.90
CA ASP A 436 -19.03 -1.44 -17.67
C ASP A 436 -20.38 -1.63 -16.93
N GLU A 437 -21.37 -2.20 -17.63
CA GLU A 437 -22.70 -2.46 -17.09
C GLU A 437 -22.70 -3.48 -15.93
N ASN A 438 -21.68 -4.35 -15.87
CA ASN A 438 -21.52 -5.28 -14.75
C ASN A 438 -20.80 -4.61 -13.56
N GLY A 439 -20.49 -3.31 -13.63
CA GLY A 439 -19.86 -2.56 -12.56
C GLY A 439 -18.34 -2.72 -12.45
N TYR A 440 -17.68 -3.37 -13.41
CA TYR A 440 -16.21 -3.41 -13.45
C TYR A 440 -15.64 -2.10 -13.98
N PHE A 441 -14.52 -1.71 -13.40
CA PHE A 441 -13.73 -0.56 -13.81
C PHE A 441 -12.49 -1.04 -14.58
N TYR A 442 -12.11 -0.25 -15.58
CA TYR A 442 -10.95 -0.46 -16.43
C TYR A 442 -10.16 0.85 -16.49
N PHE A 443 -8.86 0.76 -16.17
CA PHE A 443 -7.96 1.90 -16.30
C PHE A 443 -7.68 2.17 -17.79
N LEU A 444 -7.77 3.43 -18.20
CA LEU A 444 -7.50 3.85 -19.57
C LEU A 444 -6.22 4.68 -19.67
N ASP A 445 -6.12 5.76 -18.90
CA ASP A 445 -5.01 6.70 -18.99
C ASP A 445 -4.87 7.57 -17.74
N ARG A 446 -3.81 8.38 -17.68
CA ARG A 446 -3.60 9.43 -16.68
C ARG A 446 -3.58 10.80 -17.36
N THR A 447 -4.27 11.77 -16.77
CA THR A 447 -4.29 13.14 -17.30
C THR A 447 -2.90 13.77 -17.20
N GLY A 448 -2.50 14.50 -18.26
CA GLY A 448 -1.21 15.21 -18.34
C GLY A 448 -0.06 14.47 -19.02
N ASP A 449 0.02 13.14 -18.94
CA ASP A 449 1.20 12.41 -19.44
C ASP A 449 1.10 12.05 -20.94
N THR A 450 -0.09 11.70 -21.46
CA THR A 450 -0.30 11.40 -22.90
C THR A 450 -1.79 11.29 -23.30
N PHE A 451 -2.69 12.06 -22.69
CA PHE A 451 -4.13 11.84 -22.84
C PHE A 451 -4.64 11.88 -24.30
N ARG A 452 -5.26 10.78 -24.79
CA ARG A 452 -5.65 10.61 -26.21
C ARG A 452 -7.09 10.12 -26.47
N HIS A 453 -7.89 9.81 -25.44
CA HIS A 453 -9.09 8.96 -25.60
C HIS A 453 -10.47 9.63 -25.53
N CYS A 454 -10.57 10.96 -25.42
CA CYS A 454 -11.85 11.66 -25.64
C CYS A 454 -11.90 12.23 -27.06
N ARG A 455 -12.54 11.51 -27.98
CA ARG A 455 -13.05 12.06 -29.25
C ARG A 455 -14.55 11.88 -29.29
#